data_AF-A0AAV1PGP8-F1
#
_entry.id   AF-A0AAV1PGP8-F1
#
_cell.length_a   1.000
_cell.length_b   1.000
_cell.length_c   1.000
_cell.angle_alpha   90.00
_cell.angle_beta   90.00
_cell.angle_gamma   90.00
#
_symmetry.space_group_name_H-M   'P 1'
#
loop_
_entity.id
_entity.type
_entity.pdbx_description
1 polymer ?
#
loop_
_entity_poly.entity_id
_entity_poly.type
_entity_poly.pdbx_seq_one_letter_code
_entity_poly.pdbx_strand_id
1 'polypeptide(L)'
;MGTKNLTKIYLTAVGTPELCAVVANLAHCPLIQDVGLGWNGCGDEVALELARVMPLCQKMTRIDLESNSVSAAGVEALVKALQSCPALQLIRLWKNTVPSNEAQQLSLKDRRLNFSPTLM
;
A
#
# COMPACT_ATOMS: atom_id res chain seq x y z
N MET A 1 0.43 14.25 26.06
CA MET A 1 -0.07 13.43 24.94
C MET A 1 1.14 12.83 24.26
N GLY A 2 1.39 11.53 24.43
CA GLY A 2 2.57 10.88 23.85
C GLY A 2 2.45 10.81 22.33
N THR A 3 3.42 11.35 21.60
CA THR A 3 3.50 11.17 20.15
C THR A 3 3.66 9.69 19.86
N LYS A 4 2.79 9.13 19.02
CA LYS A 4 2.95 7.75 18.55
C LYS A 4 4.22 7.70 17.68
N ASN A 5 5.28 7.11 18.21
CA ASN A 5 6.60 7.02 17.57
C ASN A 5 6.73 5.83 16.61
N LEU A 6 5.60 5.31 16.11
CA LEU A 6 5.60 4.15 15.22
C LEU A 6 6.17 4.56 13.86
N THR A 7 7.33 4.02 13.52
CA THR A 7 8.02 4.26 12.24
C THR A 7 7.88 3.10 11.27
N LYS A 8 7.60 1.89 11.77
CA LYS A 8 7.44 0.69 10.96
C LYS A 8 6.35 -0.20 11.51
N ILE A 9 5.62 -0.88 10.63
CA ILE A 9 4.65 -1.92 11.00
C ILE A 9 4.72 -3.03 9.96
N TYR A 10 4.76 -4.29 10.43
CA TYR A 10 4.75 -5.47 9.58
C TYR A 10 3.71 -6.45 10.13
N LEU A 11 2.74 -6.81 9.31
CA LEU A 11 1.66 -7.71 9.67
C LEU A 11 1.45 -8.74 8.57
N THR A 12 1.23 -9.99 8.96
CA THR A 12 0.90 -11.12 8.08
C THR A 12 -0.19 -11.96 8.74
N ALA A 13 -0.97 -12.70 7.95
CA ALA A 13 -2.05 -13.58 8.43
C ALA A 13 -3.09 -12.91 9.36
N VAL A 14 -3.40 -11.63 9.14
CA VAL A 14 -4.40 -10.87 9.93
C VAL A 14 -5.83 -11.00 9.38
N GLY A 15 -5.97 -10.98 8.04
CA GLY A 15 -7.28 -10.91 7.37
C GLY A 15 -7.76 -9.48 7.09
N THR A 16 -8.67 -9.31 6.14
CA THR A 16 -9.07 -7.99 5.60
C THR A 16 -9.70 -7.05 6.62
N PRO A 17 -10.72 -7.45 7.42
CA PRO A 17 -11.43 -6.50 8.30
C PRO A 17 -10.54 -5.89 9.38
N GLU A 18 -9.77 -6.72 10.07
CA GLU A 18 -8.84 -6.32 11.12
C GLU A 18 -7.72 -5.46 10.53
N LEU A 19 -7.23 -5.81 9.35
CA LEU A 19 -6.19 -5.05 8.68
C LEU A 19 -6.69 -3.66 8.24
N CYS A 20 -7.92 -3.54 7.74
CA CYS A 20 -8.53 -2.23 7.46
C CYS A 20 -8.58 -1.36 8.72
N ALA A 21 -8.97 -1.92 9.87
CA ALA A 21 -8.98 -1.19 11.13
C ALA A 21 -7.58 -0.72 11.55
N VAL A 22 -6.55 -1.56 11.37
CA VAL A 22 -5.16 -1.17 11.63
C VAL A 22 -4.71 -0.05 10.69
N VAL A 23 -4.96 -0.19 9.39
CA VAL A 23 -4.58 0.82 8.38
C VAL A 23 -5.25 2.15 8.66
N ALA A 24 -6.54 2.16 8.99
CA ALA A 24 -7.27 3.37 9.37
C ALA A 24 -6.60 4.12 10.53
N ASN A 25 -6.02 3.39 11.48
CA ASN A 25 -5.33 3.95 12.64
C ASN A 25 -3.91 4.49 12.33
N LEU A 26 -3.33 4.17 11.17
CA LEU A 26 -2.06 4.77 10.73
C LEU A 26 -2.16 6.28 10.50
N ALA A 27 -3.37 6.81 10.29
CA ALA A 27 -3.64 8.26 10.27
C ALA A 27 -3.15 8.98 11.54
N HIS A 28 -2.99 8.26 12.66
CA HIS A 28 -2.48 8.78 13.92
C HIS A 28 -0.99 8.54 14.14
N CYS A 29 -0.28 8.03 13.13
CA CYS A 29 1.14 7.69 13.15
C CYS A 29 1.92 8.52 12.10
N PRO A 30 2.06 9.84 12.28
CA PRO A 30 2.64 10.72 11.25
C PRO A 30 4.12 10.45 10.95
N LEU A 31 4.79 9.67 11.80
CA LEU A 31 6.19 9.27 11.66
C LEU A 31 6.36 7.91 10.98
N ILE A 32 5.28 7.24 10.55
CA ILE A 32 5.34 5.96 9.86
C ILE A 32 6.12 6.10 8.55
N GLN A 33 7.02 5.15 8.29
CA GLN A 33 7.92 5.12 7.14
C GLN A 33 7.74 3.85 6.31
N ASP A 34 7.63 2.69 6.95
CA ASP A 34 7.56 1.39 6.28
C ASP A 34 6.34 0.61 6.76
N VAL A 35 5.43 0.30 5.83
CA VAL A 35 4.18 -0.41 6.08
C VAL A 35 4.19 -1.71 5.29
N GLY A 36 4.43 -2.83 5.97
CA GLY A 36 4.40 -4.15 5.35
C GLY A 36 3.14 -4.92 5.71
N LEU A 37 2.30 -5.15 4.72
CA LEU A 37 1.02 -5.87 4.82
C LEU A 37 0.95 -7.03 3.82
N GLY A 38 2.10 -7.56 3.40
CA GLY A 38 2.13 -8.73 2.53
C GLY A 38 1.55 -9.98 3.21
N TRP A 39 1.12 -10.95 2.42
CA TRP A 39 0.66 -12.25 2.91
C TRP A 39 -0.51 -12.17 3.90
N ASN A 40 -1.49 -11.30 3.62
CA ASN A 40 -2.71 -11.17 4.42
C ASN A 40 -3.97 -11.64 3.69
N GLY A 41 -3.87 -11.99 2.40
CA GLY A 41 -5.02 -12.34 1.57
C GLY A 41 -6.00 -11.17 1.42
N CYS A 42 -5.53 -9.93 1.52
CA CYS A 42 -6.40 -8.76 1.50
C CYS A 42 -6.77 -8.32 0.07
N GLY A 43 -7.97 -7.78 -0.09
CA GLY A 43 -8.47 -7.23 -1.36
C GLY A 43 -8.25 -5.72 -1.50
N ASP A 44 -9.01 -5.12 -2.41
CA ASP A 44 -8.96 -3.68 -2.70
C ASP A 44 -9.36 -2.81 -1.51
N GLU A 45 -10.09 -3.34 -0.53
CA GLU A 45 -10.52 -2.61 0.67
C GLU A 45 -9.32 -2.06 1.45
N VAL A 46 -8.27 -2.86 1.60
CA VAL A 46 -7.03 -2.43 2.29
C VAL A 46 -6.27 -1.41 1.46
N ALA A 47 -6.25 -1.57 0.13
CA ALA A 47 -5.61 -0.61 -0.77
C ALA A 47 -6.32 0.76 -0.77
N LEU A 48 -7.66 0.75 -0.76
CA LEU A 48 -8.49 1.95 -0.64
C LEU A 48 -8.26 2.65 0.71
N GLU A 49 -8.18 1.88 1.79
CA GLU A 49 -7.93 2.40 3.12
C GLU A 49 -6.52 2.99 3.24
N LEU A 50 -5.52 2.33 2.65
CA LEU A 50 -4.16 2.87 2.52
C LEU A 50 -4.17 4.20 1.75
N ALA A 51 -4.84 4.26 0.60
CA ALA A 51 -4.96 5.48 -0.20
C ALA A 51 -5.59 6.63 0.60
N ARG A 52 -6.55 6.33 1.48
CA ARG A 52 -7.18 7.31 2.38
C ARG A 52 -6.22 7.88 3.43
N VAL A 53 -5.35 7.04 4.01
CA VAL A 53 -4.45 7.45 5.12
C VAL A 53 -3.09 7.97 4.64
N MET A 54 -2.68 7.61 3.43
CA MET A 54 -1.42 8.02 2.79
C MET A 54 -1.14 9.53 2.91
N PRO A 55 -2.08 10.45 2.61
CA PRO A 55 -1.85 11.90 2.75
C PRO A 55 -1.56 12.38 4.17
N LEU A 56 -1.91 11.60 5.20
CA LEU A 56 -1.66 11.92 6.61
C LEU A 56 -0.29 11.40 7.08
N CYS A 57 0.35 10.55 6.29
CA CYS A 57 1.58 9.85 6.62
C CYS A 57 2.75 10.33 5.75
N GLN A 58 3.08 11.62 5.85
CA GLN A 58 4.05 12.31 4.97
C GLN A 58 5.50 11.79 5.04
N LYS A 59 5.81 10.93 6.01
CA LYS A 59 7.12 10.25 6.14
C LYS A 59 7.14 8.85 5.53
N MET A 60 6.01 8.35 5.02
CA MET A 60 5.93 7.01 4.44
C MET A 60 6.80 6.93 3.20
N THR A 61 7.74 5.98 3.19
CA THR A 61 8.67 5.73 2.08
C THR A 61 8.39 4.41 1.37
N ARG A 62 7.77 3.45 2.05
CA ARG A 62 7.52 2.10 1.52
C ARG A 62 6.18 1.52 1.97
N ILE A 63 5.49 0.90 1.03
CA ILE A 63 4.35 0.01 1.26
C ILE A 63 4.68 -1.36 0.64
N ASP A 64 4.45 -2.44 1.38
CA ASP A 64 4.51 -3.80 0.87
C ASP A 64 3.13 -4.46 0.92
N LEU A 65 2.58 -4.81 -0.24
CA LEU A 65 1.32 -5.52 -0.43
C LEU A 65 1.54 -6.87 -1.14
N GLU A 66 2.75 -7.43 -1.11
CA GLU A 66 3.06 -8.69 -1.76
C GLU A 66 2.14 -9.84 -1.31
N SER A 67 1.75 -10.73 -2.23
CA SER A 67 0.94 -11.93 -1.94
C SER A 67 -0.40 -11.60 -1.27
N ASN A 68 -1.18 -10.77 -1.95
CA ASN A 68 -2.55 -10.40 -1.59
C ASN A 68 -3.46 -10.55 -2.82
N SER A 69 -4.68 -10.02 -2.76
CA SER A 69 -5.68 -10.06 -3.83
C SER A 69 -6.08 -8.66 -4.26
N VAL A 70 -5.12 -7.72 -4.27
CA VAL A 70 -5.35 -6.35 -4.75
C VAL A 70 -5.49 -6.39 -6.27
N SER A 71 -6.58 -5.84 -6.79
CA SER A 71 -6.85 -5.72 -8.22
C SER A 71 -6.25 -4.43 -8.79
N ALA A 72 -6.34 -4.25 -10.11
CA ALA A 72 -5.95 -3.01 -10.75
C ALA A 72 -6.73 -1.80 -10.20
N ALA A 73 -7.99 -1.98 -9.76
CA ALA A 73 -8.80 -0.91 -9.19
C ALA A 73 -8.24 -0.42 -7.84
N GLY A 74 -7.80 -1.35 -6.97
CA GLY A 74 -7.10 -1.01 -5.73
C GLY A 74 -5.78 -0.29 -5.99
N VAL A 75 -5.02 -0.71 -7.00
CA VAL A 75 -3.77 -0.03 -7.39
C VAL A 75 -4.04 1.38 -7.95
N GLU A 76 -5.07 1.57 -8.78
CA GLU A 76 -5.47 2.91 -9.25
C GLU A 76 -5.80 3.86 -8.08
N ALA A 77 -6.42 3.35 -7.02
CA ALA A 77 -6.67 4.15 -5.82
C ALA A 77 -5.36 4.60 -5.14
N LEU A 78 -4.39 3.69 -5.02
CA LEU A 78 -3.05 4.02 -4.52
C LEU A 78 -2.37 5.07 -5.42
N VAL A 79 -2.44 4.92 -6.74
CA VAL A 79 -1.86 5.86 -7.72
C VAL A 79 -2.46 7.26 -7.60
N LYS A 80 -3.76 7.38 -7.31
CA LYS A 80 -4.36 8.70 -7.05
C LYS A 80 -3.81 9.34 -5.78
N ALA A 81 -3.67 8.57 -4.70
CA ALA A 81 -3.13 9.06 -3.42
C ALA A 81 -1.63 9.37 -3.46
N LEU A 82 -0.87 8.71 -4.36
CA LEU A 82 0.55 8.91 -4.59
C LEU A 82 0.92 10.36 -4.94
N GLN A 83 -0.02 11.15 -5.49
CA GLN A 83 0.16 12.58 -5.79
C GLN A 83 0.38 13.43 -4.53
N SER A 84 -0.15 12.99 -3.38
CA SER A 84 -0.03 13.67 -2.09
C SER A 84 1.07 13.11 -1.19
N CYS A 85 1.87 12.16 -1.70
CA CYS A 85 2.87 11.42 -0.93
C CYS A 85 4.24 11.42 -1.63
N PRO A 86 4.95 12.57 -1.65
CA PRO A 86 6.21 12.69 -2.38
C PRO A 86 7.36 11.88 -1.75
N ALA A 87 7.27 11.57 -0.45
CA ALA A 87 8.26 10.75 0.23
C ALA A 87 8.17 9.26 -0.14
N LEU A 88 7.01 8.78 -0.61
CA LEU A 88 6.83 7.38 -0.96
C LEU A 88 7.67 7.05 -2.18
N GLN A 89 8.49 6.00 -2.07
CA GLN A 89 9.42 5.56 -3.12
C GLN A 89 9.03 4.22 -3.74
N LEU A 90 8.29 3.39 -3.00
CA LEU A 90 8.04 2.00 -3.41
C LEU A 90 6.70 1.48 -2.88
N ILE A 91 5.88 0.93 -3.78
CA ILE A 91 4.76 0.04 -3.47
C ILE A 91 5.05 -1.32 -4.11
N ARG A 92 5.37 -2.33 -3.29
CA ARG A 92 5.55 -3.71 -3.78
C ARG A 92 4.18 -4.37 -3.94
N LEU A 93 3.89 -4.85 -5.16
CA LEU A 93 2.60 -5.42 -5.59
C LEU A 93 2.75 -6.84 -6.15
N TRP A 94 3.83 -7.54 -5.82
CA TRP A 94 4.08 -8.90 -6.32
C TRP A 94 2.96 -9.84 -5.91
N LYS A 95 2.62 -10.82 -6.78
CA LYS A 95 1.60 -11.84 -6.49
C LYS A 95 0.25 -11.23 -6.04
N ASN A 96 -0.21 -10.22 -6.76
CA ASN A 96 -1.57 -9.67 -6.65
C ASN A 96 -2.38 -9.99 -7.92
N THR A 97 -3.68 -9.69 -7.91
CA THR A 97 -4.61 -10.00 -9.00
C THR A 97 -4.67 -8.88 -10.04
N VAL A 98 -3.50 -8.43 -10.51
CA VAL A 98 -3.37 -7.38 -11.54
C VAL A 98 -2.91 -8.04 -12.86
N PRO A 99 -3.73 -8.00 -13.92
CA PRO A 99 -3.34 -8.49 -15.25
C PRO A 99 -2.08 -7.78 -15.77
N SER A 100 -1.25 -8.49 -16.54
CA SER A 100 0.06 -7.98 -17.02
C SER A 100 -0.05 -6.69 -17.84
N ASN A 101 -1.03 -6.62 -18.73
CA ASN A 101 -1.31 -5.42 -19.53
C ASN A 101 -1.66 -4.21 -18.63
N GLU A 102 -2.45 -4.40 -17.58
CA GLU A 102 -2.79 -3.33 -16.63
C GLU A 102 -1.60 -2.96 -15.74
N ALA A 103 -0.82 -3.95 -15.29
CA ALA A 103 0.40 -3.71 -14.54
C ALA A 103 1.41 -2.85 -15.32
N GLN A 104 1.59 -3.13 -16.62
CA GLN A 104 2.40 -2.31 -17.51
C GLN A 104 1.87 -0.87 -17.61
N GLN A 105 0.56 -0.68 -17.84
CA GLN A 105 -0.05 0.65 -17.91
C GLN A 105 0.08 1.43 -16.58
N LEU A 106 -0.15 0.77 -15.45
CA LEU A 106 0.00 1.36 -14.12
C LEU A 106 1.45 1.77 -13.83
N SER A 107 2.42 0.96 -14.25
CA SER A 107 3.85 1.27 -14.09
C SER A 107 4.30 2.47 -14.93
N LEU A 108 3.65 2.70 -16.08
CA LEU A 108 3.84 3.91 -16.88
C LEU A 108 3.24 5.16 -16.20
N LYS A 109 2.14 5.00 -15.45
CA LYS A 109 1.54 6.09 -14.67
C LYS A 109 2.38 6.50 -13.48
N ASP A 110 2.95 5.53 -12.75
CA ASP A 110 3.82 5.82 -11.61
C ASP A 110 4.92 4.76 -11.44
N ARG A 111 6.18 5.22 -11.51
CA ARG A 111 7.38 4.36 -11.44
C ARG A 111 7.63 3.75 -10.06
N ARG A 112 6.92 4.20 -9.03
CA ARG A 112 7.04 3.68 -7.66
C ARG A 112 6.30 2.36 -7.47
N LEU A 113 5.44 2.00 -8.41
CA LEU A 113 4.77 0.70 -8.42
C LEU A 113 5.75 -0.39 -8.86
N ASN A 114 5.86 -1.45 -8.06
CA ASN A 114 6.74 -2.56 -8.35
C ASN A 114 5.95 -3.87 -8.43
N PHE A 115 5.67 -4.29 -9.65
CA PHE A 115 5.06 -5.59 -9.97
C PHE A 115 6.13 -6.66 -10.15
N SER A 116 5.70 -7.94 -10.11
CA SER A 116 6.62 -9.07 -10.32
C SER A 116 7.24 -8.98 -11.73
N PRO A 117 8.55 -9.28 -11.90
CA PRO A 117 9.21 -9.29 -13.22
C PRO A 117 8.55 -10.22 -14.24
N THR A 118 7.82 -11.24 -13.78
CA THR A 118 7.10 -12.18 -14.64
C THR A 118 5.80 -11.63 -15.24
N LEU A 119 5.37 -10.43 -14.85
CA LEU A 119 4.14 -9.78 -15.32
C LEU A 119 4.41 -8.61 -16.29
N MET A 120 5.68 -8.28 -16.56
CA MET A 120 6.09 -7.23 -17.49
C MET A 120 6.70 -7.83 -18.75
#